data_AF-A0A4U0YH21-F1
#
_entry.id   AF-A0A4U0YH21-F1
#
_cell.length_a   1.000
_cell.length_b   1.000
_cell.length_c   1.000
_cell.angle_alpha   90.00
_cell.angle_beta   90.00
_cell.angle_gamma   90.00
#
_symmetry.space_group_name_H-M   'P 1'
#
loop_
_entity.id
_entity.type
_entity.pdbx_description
1 polymer ?
#
loop_
_entity_poly.entity_id
_entity_poly.type
_entity_poly.pdbx_seq_one_letter_code
_entity_poly.pdbx_strand_id
1 'polypeptide(L)'
;MDSSPASKTINPQTVENGDPSAITRYEQALAELEQIVARLETGEQSLEQSLKDYERGVELERQCQRALDEAERRVAAINEPDADETGRDERSS
;
A
#
# COMPACT_ATOMS: atom_id res chain seq x y z
N MET A 1 22.60 39.77 5.72
CA MET A 1 23.11 38.56 5.05
C MET A 1 22.70 37.41 5.92
N ASP A 2 21.69 36.71 5.44
CA ASP A 2 20.80 35.82 6.20
C ASP A 2 21.46 34.46 6.48
N SER A 3 21.26 34.07 7.73
CA SER A 3 21.35 32.79 8.42
C SER A 3 21.77 31.53 7.65
N SER A 4 22.76 30.88 8.26
CA SER A 4 23.15 29.47 8.10
C SER A 4 21.95 28.50 8.26
N PRO A 5 21.82 27.44 7.44
CA PRO A 5 20.92 26.32 7.75
C PRO A 5 21.73 25.20 8.38
N ALA A 6 21.78 25.17 9.71
CA ALA A 6 22.20 23.98 10.44
C ALA A 6 20.97 23.21 10.93
N SER A 7 20.99 21.91 10.65
CA SER A 7 20.27 20.86 11.38
C SER A 7 18.76 20.76 11.17
N LYS A 8 18.38 19.77 10.36
CA LYS A 8 17.53 18.71 10.91
C LYS A 8 17.93 17.38 10.29
N THR A 9 18.78 16.66 11.03
CA THR A 9 18.97 15.23 10.90
C THR A 9 17.60 14.57 10.77
N ILE A 10 17.25 14.13 9.57
CA ILE A 10 16.12 13.23 9.36
C ILE A 10 16.65 11.86 9.78
N ASN A 11 16.43 11.53 11.05
CA ASN A 11 16.68 10.20 11.59
C ASN A 11 15.89 9.16 10.77
N PRO A 12 16.52 8.10 10.23
CA PRO A 12 15.82 7.03 9.52
C PRO A 12 15.24 5.97 10.46
N GLN A 13 14.73 6.35 11.64
CA GLN A 13 14.28 5.41 12.65
C GLN A 13 12.80 5.68 13.00
N THR A 14 11.91 5.23 12.11
CA THR A 14 10.50 4.96 12.42
C THR A 14 10.22 3.51 11.98
N VAL A 15 10.15 2.65 12.99
CA VAL A 15 9.59 1.28 13.04
C VAL A 15 8.32 1.11 12.16
N GLU A 16 7.87 -0.03 11.62
CA GLU A 16 8.29 -1.43 11.49
C GLU A 16 7.30 -2.08 10.46
N ASN A 17 7.81 -2.84 9.48
CA ASN A 17 7.09 -3.83 8.63
C ASN A 17 5.86 -3.40 7.79
N GLY A 18 6.00 -2.40 6.93
CA GLY A 18 5.09 -2.16 5.80
C GLY A 18 5.64 -1.12 4.84
N ASP A 19 5.49 -1.28 3.53
CA ASP A 19 5.87 -0.21 2.60
C ASP A 19 4.94 0.97 2.81
N PRO A 20 5.46 2.14 3.24
CA PRO A 20 4.62 3.32 3.38
C PRO A 20 3.92 3.67 2.08
N SER A 21 4.49 3.32 0.91
CA SER A 21 3.86 3.51 -0.40
C SER A 21 2.64 2.62 -0.63
N ALA A 22 2.67 1.34 -0.27
CA ALA A 22 1.54 0.44 -0.49
C ALA A 22 0.38 0.75 0.47
N ILE A 23 0.71 1.01 1.75
CA ILE A 23 -0.27 1.41 2.77
C ILE A 23 -0.92 2.75 2.40
N THR A 24 -0.12 3.76 2.05
CA THR A 24 -0.64 5.07 1.64
C THR A 24 -1.53 4.96 0.40
N ARG A 25 -1.16 4.13 -0.60
CA ARG A 25 -1.99 3.90 -1.80
C ARG A 25 -3.33 3.25 -1.44
N TYR A 26 -3.34 2.29 -0.53
CA TYR A 26 -4.56 1.65 -0.05
C TYR A 26 -5.47 2.64 0.68
N GLU A 27 -4.93 3.39 1.64
CA GLU A 27 -5.71 4.35 2.44
C GLU A 27 -6.31 5.46 1.56
N GLN A 28 -5.55 5.96 0.59
CA GLN A 28 -6.05 6.95 -0.37
C GLN A 28 -7.17 6.39 -1.26
N ALA A 29 -6.98 5.18 -1.79
CA ALA A 29 -7.98 4.56 -2.66
C ALA A 29 -9.28 4.24 -1.89
N LEU A 30 -9.16 3.77 -0.65
CA LEU A 30 -10.29 3.50 0.23
C LEU A 30 -11.06 4.77 0.57
N ALA A 31 -10.35 5.85 0.97
CA ALA A 31 -10.99 7.12 1.30
C ALA A 31 -11.75 7.73 0.11
N GLU A 32 -11.19 7.63 -1.10
CA GLU A 32 -11.88 8.09 -2.31
C GLU A 32 -13.12 7.22 -2.63
N LEU A 33 -13.02 5.91 -2.42
CA LEU A 33 -14.13 4.98 -2.64
C LEU A 33 -15.29 5.25 -1.67
N GLU A 34 -15.00 5.51 -0.39
CA GLU A 34 -16.02 5.89 0.60
C GLU A 34 -16.75 7.18 0.20
N GLN A 35 -16.02 8.17 -0.32
CA GLN A 35 -16.63 9.41 -0.81
C GLN A 35 -17.52 9.18 -2.03
N ILE A 36 -17.14 8.27 -2.94
CA ILE A 36 -17.96 7.87 -4.08
C ILE A 36 -19.24 7.18 -3.61
N VAL A 37 -19.13 6.22 -2.68
CA VAL A 37 -20.29 5.51 -2.14
C VAL A 37 -21.25 6.49 -1.49
N ALA A 38 -20.76 7.38 -0.63
CA ALA A 38 -21.59 8.41 0.02
C ALA A 38 -22.31 9.29 -1.02
N ARG A 39 -21.63 9.64 -2.11
CA ARG A 39 -22.21 10.42 -3.22
C ARG A 39 -23.26 9.66 -4.03
N LEU A 40 -23.09 8.36 -4.22
CA LEU A 40 -24.07 7.51 -4.90
C LEU A 40 -25.31 7.28 -4.02
N GLU A 41 -25.13 7.18 -2.71
CA GLU A 41 -26.22 7.01 -1.73
C GLU A 41 -27.12 8.24 -1.59
N THR A 42 -26.59 9.46 -1.79
CA THR A 42 -27.42 10.68 -1.73
C THR A 42 -28.40 10.76 -2.89
N GLY A 43 -28.09 10.16 -4.05
CA GLY A 43 -28.98 10.09 -5.21
C GLY A 43 -29.26 11.44 -5.89
N GLU A 44 -28.54 12.51 -5.55
CA GLU A 44 -28.75 13.86 -6.11
C GLU A 44 -28.06 14.08 -7.46
N GLN A 45 -27.35 13.07 -7.96
CA GLN A 45 -26.55 13.16 -9.17
C GLN A 45 -27.32 12.78 -10.45
N SER A 46 -26.83 13.28 -11.58
CA SER A 46 -27.30 12.83 -12.89
C SER A 46 -26.84 11.39 -13.17
N LEU A 47 -27.58 10.67 -14.02
CA LEU A 47 -27.24 9.30 -14.43
C LEU A 47 -25.80 9.20 -14.99
N GLU A 48 -25.38 10.18 -15.80
CA GLU A 48 -24.02 10.21 -16.34
C GLU A 48 -22.97 10.31 -15.23
N GLN A 49 -23.23 11.13 -14.21
CA GLN A 49 -22.32 11.30 -13.09
C GLN A 49 -22.29 10.05 -12.20
N SER A 50 -23.45 9.41 -11.97
CA SER A 50 -23.54 8.13 -11.26
C SER A 50 -22.76 7.02 -11.97
N LEU A 51 -22.79 6.97 -13.30
CA LEU A 51 -21.99 6.02 -14.09
C LEU A 51 -20.49 6.28 -13.94
N LYS A 52 -20.06 7.54 -13.99
CA LYS A 52 -18.65 7.91 -13.78
C LYS A 52 -18.17 7.57 -12.37
N ASP A 53 -18.98 7.87 -11.36
CA ASP A 53 -18.68 7.55 -9.97
C ASP A 53 -18.60 6.01 -9.78
N TYR A 54 -19.48 5.24 -10.40
CA TYR A 54 -19.41 3.77 -10.39
C TYR A 54 -18.14 3.23 -11.06
N GLU A 55 -17.82 3.68 -12.28
CA GLU A 55 -16.60 3.27 -13.00
C GLU A 55 -15.34 3.57 -12.18
N ARG A 56 -15.30 4.76 -11.56
CA ARG A 56 -14.20 5.14 -10.66
C ARG A 56 -14.16 4.24 -9.42
N GLY A 57 -15.31 3.91 -8.84
CA GLY A 57 -15.40 2.99 -7.71
C GLY A 57 -14.79 1.62 -8.01
N VAL A 58 -15.09 1.04 -9.19
CA VAL A 58 -14.50 -0.23 -9.65
C VAL A 58 -12.99 -0.12 -9.86
N GLU A 59 -12.50 1.00 -10.39
CA GLU A 59 -11.06 1.26 -10.54
C GLU A 59 -10.35 1.30 -9.18
N LEU A 60 -10.97 1.95 -8.18
CA LEU A 60 -10.44 2.07 -6.82
C LEU A 60 -10.44 0.73 -6.07
N GLU A 61 -11.50 -0.07 -6.21
CA GLU A 61 -11.55 -1.44 -5.66
C GLU A 61 -10.33 -2.26 -6.12
N ARG A 62 -10.03 -2.20 -7.43
CA ARG A 62 -8.86 -2.89 -7.99
C ARG A 62 -7.54 -2.33 -7.46
N GLN A 63 -7.46 -1.03 -7.20
CA GLN A 63 -6.27 -0.44 -6.59
C GLN A 63 -6.06 -0.93 -5.15
N CYS A 64 -7.12 -0.99 -4.36
CA CYS A 64 -7.10 -1.54 -3.02
C CYS A 64 -6.61 -2.99 -3.03
N GLN A 65 -7.17 -3.84 -3.90
CA GLN A 65 -6.75 -5.23 -4.01
C GLN A 65 -5.26 -5.35 -4.38
N ARG A 66 -4.79 -4.59 -5.37
CA ARG A 66 -3.37 -4.60 -5.76
C ARG A 66 -2.44 -4.19 -4.61
N ALA A 67 -2.84 -3.21 -3.80
CA ALA A 67 -2.05 -2.77 -2.66
C ALA A 67 -1.98 -3.86 -1.57
N LEU A 68 -3.09 -4.56 -1.31
CA LEU A 68 -3.13 -5.70 -0.41
C LEU A 68 -2.28 -6.87 -0.92
N ASP A 69 -2.38 -7.23 -2.20
CA ASP A 69 -1.58 -8.29 -2.82
C ASP A 69 -0.06 -7.98 -2.77
N GLU A 70 0.30 -6.70 -2.88
CA GLU A 70 1.69 -6.25 -2.74
C GLU A 70 2.16 -6.36 -1.29
N ALA A 71 1.33 -6.00 -0.31
CA ALA A 71 1.64 -6.15 1.10
C ALA A 71 1.80 -7.63 1.48
N GLU A 72 0.88 -8.49 1.05
CA GLU A 72 0.91 -9.93 1.33
C GLU A 72 2.17 -10.60 0.76
N ARG A 73 2.52 -10.32 -0.50
CA ARG A 73 3.75 -10.87 -1.12
C ARG A 73 5.01 -10.50 -0.35
N ARG A 74 5.07 -9.29 0.22
CA ARG A 74 6.22 -8.86 1.03
C ARG A 74 6.28 -9.60 2.36
N VAL A 75 5.14 -9.76 3.02
CA VAL A 75 5.04 -10.55 4.25
C VAL A 75 5.47 -12.00 3.97
N ALA A 76 5.03 -12.58 2.85
CA ALA A 76 5.45 -13.93 2.46
C ALA A 76 6.97 -14.01 2.23
N ALA A 77 7.58 -13.06 1.53
CA ALA A 77 9.02 -13.04 1.27
C ALA A 77 9.89 -12.90 2.54
N ILE A 78 9.39 -12.25 3.59
CA ILE A 78 10.09 -12.14 4.89
C ILE A 78 9.96 -13.45 5.69
N ASN A 79 8.87 -14.19 5.51
CA ASN A 79 8.58 -15.42 6.24
C ASN A 79 9.11 -16.69 5.55
N GLU A 80 9.62 -16.61 4.32
CA GLU A 80 10.39 -17.71 3.74
C GLU A 80 11.71 -17.84 4.51
N PRO A 81 11.93 -18.91 5.28
CA PRO A 81 13.23 -19.16 5.87
C PRO A 81 14.21 -19.36 4.71
N ASP A 82 15.34 -18.65 4.75
CA ASP A 82 16.45 -18.87 3.82
C ASP A 82 16.72 -20.38 3.74
N ALA A 83 16.30 -21.00 2.64
CA ALA A 83 16.63 -22.39 2.34
C ALA A 83 18.09 -22.44 1.87
N ASP A 84 19.02 -22.01 2.73
CA ASP A 84 20.45 -21.99 2.47
C ASP A 84 21.27 -22.50 3.66
N GLU A 85 20.75 -23.48 4.40
CA GLU A 85 21.55 -24.26 5.36
C GLU A 85 21.07 -25.72 5.45
N THR A 86 21.24 -26.52 4.38
CA THR A 86 21.45 -27.98 4.55
C THR A 86 22.02 -28.61 3.28
N GLY A 87 23.35 -28.70 3.21
CA GLY A 87 24.01 -29.42 2.12
C GLY A 87 25.54 -29.35 2.09
N ARG A 88 26.18 -28.66 3.05
CA ARG A 88 27.62 -28.76 3.25
C ARG A 88 27.90 -29.66 4.44
N ASP A 89 28.77 -30.64 4.21
CA ASP A 89 29.36 -31.57 5.17
C ASP A 89 28.46 -32.69 5.72
N GLU A 90 28.67 -33.87 5.15
CA GLU A 90 29.19 -35.06 5.85
C GLU A 90 28.75 -36.36 5.14
N ARG A 91 29.52 -36.74 4.12
CA ARG A 91 29.79 -38.16 3.88
C ARG A 91 31.16 -38.32 3.21
N SER A 92 32.18 -37.95 4.00
CA SER A 92 33.47 -38.62 3.94
C SER A 92 33.27 -40.05 4.42
N SER A 93 33.23 -41.00 3.49
CA SER A 93 33.55 -42.42 3.66
C SER A 93 33.75 -43.05 2.29
#